data_AF-A0A3N5V0Y8-F1
#
_entry.id   AF-A0A3N5V0Y8-F1
#
_cell.length_a   1.000
_cell.length_b   1.000
_cell.length_c   1.000
_cell.angle_alpha   90.00
_cell.angle_beta   90.00
_cell.angle_gamma   90.00
#
_symmetry.space_group_name_H-M   'P 1'
#
loop_
_entity.id
_entity.type
_entity.pdbx_description
1 polymer ?
#
loop_
_entity_poly.entity_id
_entity_poly.type
_entity_poly.pdbx_seq_one_letter_code
_entity_poly.pdbx_strand_id
1 'polypeptide(L)'
;MIKWLGGGNPKGGFKFTKSWTDKNGGQQGTGTLTIHGVSKELSFPYTVKKDGDWVTISGQVTMDYQNFSLPIIRSMAVMTVDPQLVVRFHVVGKVK
;
A
#
# COMPACT_ATOMS: atom_id res chain seq x y z
N MET A 1 -5.08 -15.93 -13.23
CA MET A 1 -5.46 -14.57 -12.76
C MET A 1 -4.30 -13.76 -12.15
N ILE A 2 -3.12 -14.36 -11.84
CA ILE A 2 -1.95 -13.68 -11.24
C ILE A 2 -0.85 -13.31 -12.26
N LYS A 3 -0.97 -13.71 -13.54
CA LYS A 3 0.07 -13.51 -14.57
C LYS A 3 0.54 -12.05 -14.73
N TRP A 4 -0.35 -11.08 -14.47
CA TRP A 4 -0.03 -9.66 -14.59
C TRP A 4 0.89 -9.12 -13.48
N LEU A 5 1.00 -9.81 -12.34
CA LEU A 5 1.93 -9.49 -11.24
C LEU A 5 3.34 -10.09 -11.46
N GLY A 6 3.68 -10.46 -12.69
CA GLY A 6 4.97 -11.06 -13.07
C GLY A 6 4.98 -12.59 -13.19
N GLY A 7 3.88 -13.27 -12.87
CA GLY A 7 3.84 -14.75 -12.82
C GLY A 7 4.66 -15.35 -11.67
N GLY A 8 4.50 -16.64 -11.39
CA GLY A 8 5.22 -17.32 -10.30
C GLY A 8 4.66 -17.04 -8.89
N ASN A 9 5.56 -16.88 -7.90
CA ASN A 9 5.25 -16.51 -6.50
C ASN A 9 5.35 -14.98 -6.35
N PRO A 10 4.30 -14.19 -6.59
CA PRO A 10 4.35 -12.75 -6.42
C PRO A 10 4.67 -12.43 -4.95
N LYS A 11 5.85 -11.87 -4.71
CA LYS A 11 6.26 -11.39 -3.39
C LYS A 11 6.02 -9.89 -3.33
N GLY A 12 4.99 -9.51 -2.58
CA GLY A 12 4.77 -8.15 -2.12
C GLY A 12 5.23 -8.04 -0.68
N GLY A 13 5.80 -6.89 -0.30
CA GLY A 13 6.21 -6.64 1.07
C GLY A 13 6.08 -5.16 1.39
N PHE A 14 5.63 -4.86 2.60
CA PHE A 14 5.63 -3.49 3.10
C PHE A 14 6.42 -3.44 4.41
N LYS A 15 7.39 -2.53 4.48
CA LYS A 15 8.18 -2.27 5.68
C LYS A 15 7.90 -0.85 6.14
N PHE A 16 7.20 -0.72 7.27
CA PHE A 16 7.00 0.57 7.93
C PHE A 16 8.34 1.10 8.45
N THR A 17 8.64 2.37 8.19
CA THR A 17 9.94 2.97 8.55
C THR A 17 9.80 4.06 9.60
N LYS A 18 8.81 4.94 9.48
CA LYS A 18 8.65 6.08 10.40
C LYS A 18 7.20 6.54 10.48
N SER A 19 6.82 7.01 11.67
CA SER A 19 5.56 7.72 11.95
C SER A 19 5.82 9.14 12.45
N TRP A 20 4.90 10.06 12.17
CA TRP A 20 4.88 11.39 12.77
C TRP A 20 3.46 11.97 12.79
N THR A 21 3.24 12.96 13.66
CA THR A 21 2.04 13.80 13.62
C THR A 21 2.32 15.02 12.73
N ASP A 22 1.45 15.31 11.77
CA ASP A 22 1.57 16.50 10.93
C ASP A 22 1.12 17.78 11.67
N LYS A 23 1.28 18.94 11.00
CA LYS A 23 0.92 20.25 11.57
C LYS A 23 -0.57 20.40 11.91
N ASN A 24 -1.42 19.56 11.31
CA ASN A 24 -2.87 19.57 11.49
C ASN A 24 -3.32 18.51 12.53
N GLY A 25 -2.39 17.82 13.18
CA GLY A 25 -2.68 16.76 14.15
C GLY A 25 -2.94 15.39 13.53
N GLY A 26 -2.83 15.25 12.20
CA GLY A 26 -3.03 13.98 11.50
C GLY A 26 -1.82 13.04 11.65
N GLN A 27 -2.08 11.74 11.81
CA GLN A 27 -1.00 10.75 11.83
C GLN A 27 -0.56 10.41 10.42
N GLN A 28 0.75 10.49 10.18
CA GLN A 28 1.39 10.22 8.91
C GLN A 28 2.45 9.13 9.10
N GLY A 29 2.54 8.24 8.13
CA GLY A 29 3.50 7.15 8.10
C GLY A 29 4.26 7.15 6.80
N THR A 30 5.50 6.67 6.84
CA THR A 30 6.26 6.31 5.65
C THR A 30 6.75 4.87 5.77
N GLY A 31 6.93 4.23 4.62
CA GLY A 31 7.48 2.89 4.53
C GLY A 31 7.85 2.52 3.11
N THR A 32 8.62 1.45 2.98
CA THR A 32 9.02 0.91 1.69
C THR A 32 8.05 -0.18 1.29
N LEU A 33 7.37 0.02 0.15
CA LEU A 33 6.60 -0.99 -0.53
C LEU A 33 7.46 -1.65 -1.60
N THR A 34 7.49 -2.97 -1.62
CA THR A 34 8.13 -3.79 -2.65
C THR A 34 7.05 -4.56 -3.39
N ILE A 35 6.96 -4.35 -4.70
CA ILE A 35 6.10 -5.10 -5.62
C ILE A 35 6.95 -5.47 -6.83
N HIS A 36 6.88 -6.73 -7.26
CA HIS A 36 7.57 -7.19 -8.47
C HIS A 36 9.09 -6.89 -8.44
N GLY A 37 9.72 -7.05 -7.27
CA GLY A 37 11.15 -6.77 -7.05
C GLY A 37 11.52 -5.29 -7.03
N VAL A 38 10.60 -4.38 -7.35
CA VAL A 38 10.81 -2.93 -7.31
C VAL A 38 10.37 -2.40 -5.96
N SER A 39 11.24 -1.63 -5.30
CA SER A 39 10.98 -1.00 -4.02
C SER A 39 10.80 0.50 -4.18
N LYS A 40 9.74 1.06 -3.57
CA LYS A 40 9.46 2.49 -3.53
C LYS A 40 9.08 2.90 -2.12
N GLU A 41 9.55 4.07 -1.70
CA GLU A 41 9.06 4.70 -0.48
C GLU A 41 7.70 5.35 -0.76
N LEU A 42 6.76 5.15 0.18
CA LEU A 42 5.44 5.74 0.15
C LEU A 42 5.15 6.39 1.49
N SER A 43 4.53 7.58 1.45
CA SER A 43 3.99 8.25 2.63
C SER A 43 2.46 8.25 2.56
N PHE A 44 1.81 8.04 3.70
CA PHE A 44 0.36 7.97 3.78
C PHE A 44 -0.20 8.38 5.14
N PRO A 45 -1.40 8.97 5.17
CA PRO A 45 -2.13 9.20 6.40
C PRO A 45 -2.67 7.88 6.95
N TYR A 46 -2.70 7.75 8.26
CA TYR A 46 -3.36 6.62 8.93
C TYR A 46 -4.04 7.06 10.22
N THR A 47 -4.79 6.15 10.81
CA THR A 47 -5.47 6.31 12.09
C THR A 47 -5.13 5.11 12.96
N VAL A 48 -5.09 5.33 14.28
CA VAL A 48 -4.86 4.29 15.28
C VAL A 48 -5.98 4.36 16.31
N LYS A 49 -6.60 3.22 16.57
CA LYS A 49 -7.55 3.05 17.68
C LYS A 49 -7.03 1.95 18.59
N LYS A 50 -7.00 2.21 19.90
CA LYS A 50 -6.71 1.22 20.93
C LYS A 50 -7.98 0.90 21.70
N ASP A 51 -8.25 -0.37 21.92
CA ASP A 51 -9.36 -0.89 22.70
C ASP A 51 -8.87 -2.04 23.60
N GLY A 52 -8.64 -1.73 24.88
CA GLY A 52 -7.90 -2.61 25.78
C GLY A 52 -6.53 -2.96 25.23
N ASP A 53 -6.27 -4.24 25.01
CA ASP A 53 -5.03 -4.76 24.44
C ASP A 53 -5.04 -4.80 22.90
N TRP A 54 -6.15 -4.46 22.25
CA TRP A 54 -6.25 -4.47 20.80
C TRP A 54 -5.91 -3.11 20.21
N VAL A 55 -5.11 -3.12 19.14
CA VAL A 55 -4.76 -1.95 18.35
C VAL A 55 -5.23 -2.18 16.93
N THR A 56 -5.95 -1.19 16.41
CA THR A 56 -6.43 -1.13 15.03
C THR A 56 -5.73 0.02 14.32
N ILE A 57 -5.13 -0.26 13.17
CA ILE A 57 -4.50 0.73 12.30
C ILE A 57 -5.23 0.72 10.97
N SER A 58 -5.73 1.87 10.54
CA SER A 58 -6.43 2.02 9.24
C SER A 58 -5.87 3.17 8.45
N GLY A 59 -5.82 3.05 7.14
CA GLY A 59 -5.35 4.13 6.28
C GLY A 59 -5.54 3.82 4.82
N GLN A 60 -5.09 4.77 3.99
CA GLN A 60 -5.11 4.61 2.54
C GLN A 60 -3.88 5.25 1.92
N VAL A 61 -3.42 4.66 0.82
CA VAL A 61 -2.34 5.20 0.01
C VAL A 61 -2.74 5.16 -1.47
N THR A 62 -2.46 6.24 -2.18
CA THR A 62 -2.61 6.31 -3.64
C THR A 62 -1.25 6.09 -4.28
N MET A 63 -1.19 5.22 -5.29
CA MET A 63 0.05 4.90 -5.99
C MET A 63 -0.22 4.54 -7.45
N ASP A 64 0.72 4.85 -8.33
CA ASP A 64 0.71 4.34 -9.71
C ASP A 64 1.46 3.00 -9.74
N TYR A 65 0.82 1.92 -10.20
CA TYR A 65 1.47 0.59 -10.24
C TYR A 65 2.61 0.51 -11.26
N GLN A 66 2.65 1.38 -12.26
CA GLN A 66 3.70 1.40 -13.28
C GLN A 66 5.05 1.80 -12.66
N ASN A 67 5.05 2.53 -11.55
CA ASN A 67 6.26 2.82 -10.76
C ASN A 67 6.96 1.54 -10.25
N PHE A 68 6.27 0.40 -10.29
CA PHE A 68 6.76 -0.91 -9.91
C PHE A 68 7.07 -1.81 -11.13
N SER A 69 7.20 -1.21 -12.33
CA SER A 69 7.48 -1.92 -13.59
C SER A 69 6.43 -2.97 -13.96
N LEU A 70 5.18 -2.76 -13.53
CA LEU A 70 4.04 -3.58 -13.92
C LEU A 70 3.44 -3.05 -15.24
N PRO A 71 3.06 -3.93 -16.19
CA PRO A 71 2.58 -3.52 -17.50
C PRO A 71 1.17 -2.91 -17.42
N ILE A 72 0.88 -1.94 -18.29
CA ILE A 72 -0.50 -1.46 -18.49
C ILE A 72 -1.34 -2.60 -19.06
N ILE A 73 -2.41 -2.94 -18.36
CA ILE A 73 -3.35 -3.98 -18.80
C ILE A 73 -4.33 -3.35 -19.78
N ARG A 74 -4.37 -3.89 -21.00
CA ARG A 74 -5.33 -3.51 -22.04
C ARG A 74 -6.22 -4.71 -22.37
N SER A 75 -7.52 -4.46 -22.50
CA SER A 75 -8.51 -5.44 -22.96
C SER A 75 -9.23 -4.90 -24.19
N MET A 76 -9.52 -5.75 -25.16
CA MET A 76 -10.39 -5.46 -26.32
C MET A 76 -10.04 -4.17 -27.07
N ALA A 77 -8.76 -3.91 -27.38
CA ALA A 77 -8.22 -2.78 -28.16
C ALA A 77 -8.53 -1.34 -27.67
N VAL A 78 -9.54 -1.11 -26.82
CA VAL A 78 -10.01 0.22 -26.38
C VAL A 78 -10.12 0.36 -24.86
N MET A 79 -10.14 -0.73 -24.08
CA MET A 79 -10.23 -0.64 -22.62
C MET A 79 -8.85 -0.72 -21.98
N THR A 80 -8.46 0.34 -21.28
CA THR A 80 -7.17 0.43 -20.57
C THR A 80 -7.45 0.53 -19.07
N VAL A 81 -6.77 -0.29 -18.27
CA VAL A 81 -6.86 -0.21 -16.81
C VAL A 81 -6.15 1.06 -16.33
N ASP A 82 -6.85 1.86 -15.51
CA ASP A 82 -6.27 3.03 -14.84
C ASP A 82 -5.07 2.59 -13.98
N PRO A 83 -3.87 3.14 -14.22
CA PRO A 83 -2.69 2.80 -13.43
C PRO A 83 -2.73 3.30 -11.99
N GLN A 84 -3.59 4.27 -11.67
CA GLN A 84 -3.74 4.82 -10.35
C GLN A 84 -4.53 3.88 -9.44
N LEU A 85 -3.86 3.36 -8.41
CA LEU A 85 -4.43 2.49 -7.39
C LEU A 85 -4.64 3.26 -6.09
N VAL A 86 -5.77 2.98 -5.42
CA VAL A 86 -6.00 3.36 -4.03
C VAL A 86 -6.00 2.09 -3.19
N VAL A 87 -4.96 1.89 -2.39
CA VAL A 87 -4.85 0.77 -1.47
C VAL A 87 -5.38 1.22 -0.11
N ARG A 88 -6.47 0.59 0.34
CA ARG A 88 -7.03 0.79 1.68
C ARG A 88 -6.65 -0.39 2.56
N PHE A 89 -6.20 -0.11 3.77
CA PHE A 89 -5.79 -1.16 4.71
C PHE A 89 -6.46 -0.98 6.06
N HIS A 90 -6.68 -2.12 6.73
CA HIS A 90 -7.22 -2.23 8.07
C HIS A 90 -6.51 -3.39 8.77
N VAL A 91 -5.68 -3.08 9.75
CA VAL A 91 -4.84 -4.04 10.47
C VAL A 91 -5.25 -4.03 11.93
N VAL A 92 -5.58 -5.20 12.48
CA VAL A 92 -5.94 -5.38 13.89
C VAL A 92 -4.95 -6.34 14.52
N GLY A 93 -4.37 -5.94 15.65
CA GLY A 93 -3.40 -6.75 16.37
C GLY A 93 -3.55 -6.57 17.88
N LYS A 94 -3.22 -7.62 18.64
CA LYS A 94 -3.14 -7.55 20.09
C LYS A 94 -1.73 -7.13 20.51
N VAL A 95 -1.63 -6.16 21.39
CA VAL A 95 -0.37 -5.76 22.02
C VAL A 95 0.04 -6.88 22.98
N LYS A 96 1.29 -7.35 22.85
CA LYS A 96 1.91 -8.29 23.78
C LYS A 96 2.71 -7.52 24.82
#